data_AF-A0A384J8P9-F1
#
_entry.id   AF-A0A384J8P9-F1
#
_cell.length_a   1.000
_cell.length_b   1.000
_cell.length_c   1.000
_cell.angle_alpha   90.00
_cell.angle_beta   90.00
_cell.angle_gamma   90.00
#
_symmetry.space_group_name_H-M   'P 1'
#
loop_
_entity.id
_entity.type
_entity.pdbx_description
1 polymer ?
#
loop_
_entity_poly.entity_id
_entity_poly.type
_entity_poly.pdbx_seq_one_letter_code
_entity_poly.pdbx_strand_id
1 'polypeptide(L)'
;MPLSTIHSAPALDSFTPLVEHQTQTPSTFYDARPILHYHAKAARAVAYGDYIKELPFFADGPAQSSEAAVVETVDAYISTE
;
A
#
# COMPACT_ATOMS: atom_id res chain seq x y z
N MET A 1 -12.82 -5.07 5.30
CA MET A 1 -11.52 -4.63 5.84
C MET A 1 -11.62 -3.15 6.18
N PRO A 2 -11.59 -2.76 7.46
CA PRO A 2 -11.49 -1.34 7.84
C PRO A 2 -10.12 -0.78 7.45
N LEU A 3 -10.03 0.53 7.21
CA LEU A 3 -8.76 1.21 7.00
C LEU A 3 -7.91 1.12 8.28
N SER A 4 -6.65 0.75 8.13
CA SER A 4 -5.67 0.72 9.21
C SER A 4 -4.43 1.54 8.85
N THR A 5 -3.85 2.19 9.85
CA THR A 5 -2.59 2.93 9.72
C THR A 5 -1.49 2.13 10.37
N ILE A 6 -0.40 1.91 9.65
CA ILE A 6 0.83 1.33 10.17
C ILE A 6 1.92 2.41 10.21
N HIS A 7 2.81 2.32 11.20
CA HIS A 7 3.84 3.35 11.45
C HIS A 7 5.21 3.02 10.86
N SER A 8 5.32 1.88 10.20
CA SER A 8 6.52 1.43 9.52
C SER A 8 6.15 0.74 8.22
N ALA A 9 6.98 0.90 7.19
CA ALA A 9 6.83 0.14 5.96
C ALA A 9 6.89 -1.37 6.26
N PRO A 10 6.04 -2.20 5.62
CA PRO A 10 6.15 -3.65 5.71
C PRO A 10 7.54 -4.12 5.25
N ALA A 11 8.09 -5.11 5.93
CA ALA A 11 9.35 -5.71 5.51
C ALA A 11 9.11 -6.63 4.30
N LEU A 12 9.95 -6.58 3.27
CA LEU A 12 9.71 -7.37 2.05
C LEU A 12 9.73 -8.89 2.30
N ASP A 13 10.44 -9.34 3.34
CA ASP A 13 10.50 -10.73 3.78
C ASP A 13 9.24 -11.19 4.55
N SER A 14 8.36 -10.26 4.94
CA SER A 14 7.04 -10.60 5.50
C SER A 14 6.07 -11.10 4.43
N PHE A 15 6.43 -11.04 3.15
CA PHE A 15 5.62 -11.51 2.04
C PHE A 15 6.20 -12.74 1.35
N THR A 16 5.32 -13.50 0.70
CA THR A 16 5.70 -14.51 -0.29
C THR A 16 5.73 -13.85 -1.67
N PRO A 17 6.85 -13.87 -2.41
CA PRO A 17 6.89 -13.39 -3.79
C PRO A 17 5.90 -14.16 -4.68
N LEU A 18 5.22 -13.45 -5.59
CA LEU A 18 4.26 -14.08 -6.49
C LEU A 18 4.84 -15.27 -7.28
N VAL A 19 6.09 -15.17 -7.74
CA VAL A 19 6.78 -16.24 -8.46
C VAL A 19 6.96 -17.49 -7.59
N GLU A 20 7.30 -17.32 -6.32
CA GLU A 20 7.44 -18.43 -5.37
C GLU A 20 6.08 -19.09 -5.13
N HIS A 21 5.05 -18.29 -4.87
CA HIS A 21 3.69 -18.79 -4.68
C HIS A 21 3.15 -19.54 -5.92
N GLN A 22 3.45 -19.08 -7.14
CA GLN A 22 2.99 -19.70 -8.39
C GLN A 22 3.77 -20.95 -8.80
N THR A 23 4.95 -21.19 -8.23
CA THR A 23 5.79 -22.36 -8.55
C THR A 23 5.63 -23.52 -7.58
N GLN A 24 5.03 -23.28 -6.41
CA GLN A 24 4.83 -24.29 -5.38
C GLN A 24 3.36 -24.66 -5.25
N THR A 25 3.08 -25.96 -5.10
CA THR A 25 1.79 -26.39 -4.56
C THR A 25 1.79 -26.05 -3.06
N PRO A 26 0.86 -25.20 -2.57
CA PRO A 26 0.84 -24.85 -1.16
C PRO A 26 0.68 -26.10 -0.29
N SER A 27 1.52 -26.26 0.72
CA SER A 27 1.37 -27.34 1.71
C SER A 27 0.19 -27.08 2.66
N THR A 28 -0.19 -25.81 2.82
CA THR A 28 -1.34 -25.33 3.58
C THR A 28 -1.92 -24.09 2.91
N PHE A 29 -3.23 -23.88 3.06
CA PHE A 29 -3.93 -22.67 2.63
C PHE A 29 -4.16 -21.69 3.79
N TYR A 30 -3.81 -22.08 5.02
CA TYR A 30 -4.00 -21.31 6.25
C TYR A 30 -2.65 -20.87 6.83
N ASP A 31 -2.63 -19.71 7.50
CA ASP A 31 -1.45 -19.10 8.14
C ASP A 31 -0.26 -18.85 7.19
N ALA A 32 -0.53 -18.73 5.88
CA ALA A 32 0.48 -18.38 4.91
C ALA A 32 0.82 -16.88 4.99
N ARG A 33 2.08 -16.55 4.70
CA ARG A 33 2.48 -15.14 4.54
C ARG A 33 1.71 -14.52 3.37
N PRO A 34 1.27 -13.25 3.48
CA PRO A 34 0.60 -12.55 2.39
C PRO A 34 1.42 -12.61 1.10
N ILE A 35 0.73 -12.73 -0.03
CA ILE A 35 1.38 -12.86 -1.34
C ILE A 35 1.63 -11.46 -1.88
N LEU A 36 2.88 -11.09 -2.15
CA LEU A 36 3.23 -9.82 -2.77
C LEU A 36 3.08 -9.93 -4.29
N HIS A 37 2.05 -9.27 -4.82
CA HIS A 37 1.80 -9.20 -6.26
C HIS A 37 2.63 -8.12 -6.94
N TYR A 38 2.75 -6.96 -6.29
CA TYR A 38 3.46 -5.83 -6.86
C TYR A 38 4.02 -4.91 -5.76
N HIS A 39 5.21 -4.40 -6.01
CA HIS A 39 5.85 -3.39 -5.18
C HIS A 39 6.39 -2.28 -6.08
N ALA A 40 5.76 -1.11 -6.02
CA ALA A 40 6.24 0.08 -6.70
C ALA A 40 6.99 0.96 -5.72
N LYS A 41 8.25 1.26 -6.06
CA LYS A 41 9.03 2.28 -5.36
C LYS A 41 8.77 3.63 -6.00
N ALA A 42 8.64 4.67 -5.18
CA ALA A 42 8.42 6.05 -5.65
C ALA A 42 7.23 6.19 -6.62
N ALA A 43 6.14 5.49 -6.32
CA ALA A 43 4.86 5.66 -7.03
C ALA A 43 4.27 7.05 -6.77
N ARG A 44 3.59 7.61 -7.78
CA ARG A 44 2.90 8.89 -7.64
C ARG A 44 1.47 8.66 -7.15
N ALA A 45 1.19 9.06 -5.92
CA ALA A 45 -0.17 9.14 -5.38
C ALA A 45 -0.76 10.51 -5.72
N VAL A 46 -1.93 10.53 -6.35
CA VAL A 46 -2.64 11.77 -6.72
C VAL A 46 -4.00 11.75 -6.06
N ALA A 47 -4.30 12.78 -5.27
CA ALA A 47 -5.57 12.91 -4.56
C ALA A 47 -6.21 14.28 -4.82
N TYR A 48 -7.55 14.31 -4.79
CA TYR A 48 -8.36 15.50 -5.04
C TYR A 48 -9.34 15.74 -3.89
N GLY A 49 -9.59 17.01 -3.59
CA GLY A 49 -10.72 17.44 -2.77
C GLY A 49 -10.61 17.12 -1.28
N ASP A 50 -11.77 16.97 -0.63
CA ASP A 50 -11.91 16.92 0.83
C ASP A 50 -11.39 15.63 1.48
N TYR A 51 -11.28 14.53 0.71
CA TYR A 51 -10.85 13.22 1.21
C TYR A 51 -9.35 13.15 1.56
N ILE A 52 -8.56 14.12 1.16
CA ILE A 52 -7.13 14.21 1.51
C ILE A 52 -6.95 14.26 3.05
N LYS A 53 -7.91 14.87 3.77
CA LYS A 53 -7.88 14.97 5.24
C LYS A 53 -8.00 13.63 5.96
N GLU A 54 -8.53 12.62 5.28
CA GLU A 54 -8.76 11.28 5.84
C GLU A 54 -7.56 10.35 5.61
N LEU A 55 -6.58 10.78 4.81
CA LEU A 55 -5.45 9.95 4.41
C LEU A 55 -4.21 10.23 5.28
N PRO A 56 -3.71 9.24 6.05
CA PRO A 56 -2.68 9.44 7.07
C PRO A 56 -1.29 9.81 6.51
N PHE A 57 -1.08 9.69 5.20
CA PHE A 57 0.19 10.01 4.54
C PHE A 57 0.24 11.41 3.92
N PHE A 58 -0.84 12.22 4.03
CA PHE A 58 -0.86 13.65 3.68
C PHE A 58 -0.86 14.51 4.96
N ALA A 59 0.14 14.30 5.83
CA ALA A 59 0.18 14.84 7.19
C ALA A 59 0.23 16.38 7.28
N ASP A 60 0.70 17.08 6.24
CA ASP A 60 0.68 18.55 6.16
C ASP A 60 -0.71 19.12 5.83
N GLY A 61 -1.74 18.26 5.76
CA GLY A 61 -3.12 18.61 5.44
C GLY A 61 -3.32 18.86 3.94
N PRO A 62 -4.57 18.89 3.45
CA PRO A 62 -4.82 19.32 2.08
C PRO A 62 -4.23 20.71 1.91
N ALA A 63 -3.47 20.90 0.82
CA ALA A 63 -3.17 22.24 0.33
C ALA A 63 -4.47 23.04 0.40
N GLN A 64 -4.44 24.15 1.16
CA GLN A 64 -5.60 25.00 1.43
C GLN A 64 -6.41 25.19 0.15
N SER A 65 -7.65 24.68 0.17
CA SER A 65 -8.72 25.06 -0.75
C SER A 65 -8.26 25.33 -2.18
N SER A 66 -7.83 24.30 -2.90
CA SER A 66 -7.52 24.44 -4.32
C SER A 66 -8.14 23.29 -5.09
N GLU A 67 -8.78 23.59 -6.21
CA GLU A 67 -9.20 22.61 -7.23
C GLU A 67 -8.02 21.79 -7.80
N ALA A 68 -6.79 22.06 -7.36
CA ALA A 68 -5.57 21.37 -7.77
C ALA A 68 -5.37 20.05 -7.02
N ALA A 69 -4.88 19.04 -7.75
CA ALA A 69 -4.50 17.75 -7.20
C ALA A 69 -3.26 17.86 -6.30
N VAL A 70 -3.25 17.17 -5.17
CA VAL A 70 -2.03 16.96 -4.38
C VAL A 70 -1.33 15.71 -4.91
N VAL A 71 -0.01 15.81 -5.15
CA VAL A 71 0.82 14.73 -5.67
C VAL A 71 1.88 14.40 -4.65
N GLU A 72 1.89 13.16 -4.18
CA GLU A 72 2.90 12.65 -3.26
C GLU A 72 3.64 11.46 -3.86
N THR A 73 4.87 11.25 -3.40
CA THR A 73 5.68 10.10 -3.79
C THR A 73 5.65 9.07 -2.67
N VAL A 74 5.17 7.87 -2.96
CA VAL A 74 4.95 6.80 -1.96
C VAL A 74 5.51 5.46 -2.44
N ASP A 75 5.78 4.56 -1.51
CA ASP A 75 6.01 3.15 -1.83
C ASP A 75 4.68 2.38 -1.71
N ALA A 76 4.31 1.64 -2.74
CA ALA A 76 3.03 0.93 -2.82
C ALA A 76 3.25 -0.58 -2.83
N TYR A 77 2.57 -1.27 -1.91
CA TYR A 77 2.57 -2.72 -1.75
C TYR A 77 1.18 -3.25 -2.09
N ILE A 78 1.07 -4.14 -3.07
CA ILE A 78 -0.18 -4.79 -3.45
C ILE A 78 -0.03 -6.26 -3.08
N SER A 79 -0.78 -6.69 -2.06
CA SER A 79 -0.77 -8.04 -1.56
C SER A 79 -2.17 -8.62 -1.37
N THR A 80 -2.26 -9.95 -1.34
CA THR A 80 -3.45 -10.68 -0.92
C THR A 80 -3.18 -11.34 0.42
N GLU A 81 -4.10 -11.16 1.37
CA GLU A 81 -4.16 -11.87 2.66
C GLU A 81 -5.16 -13.03 2.58
#